data_AF-A0A9W9VID6-F1
#
_entry.id   AF-A0A9W9VID6-F1
#
_cell.length_a   1.000
_cell.length_b   1.000
_cell.length_c   1.000
_cell.angle_alpha   90.00
_cell.angle_beta   90.00
_cell.angle_gamma   90.00
#
_symmetry.space_group_name_H-M   'P 1'
#
loop_
_entity.id
_entity.type
_entity.pdbx_description
1 polymer ?
#
loop_
_entity_poly.entity_id
_entity_poly.type
_entity_poly.pdbx_seq_one_letter_code
_entity_poly.pdbx_strand_id
1 'polypeptide(L)'
;MQNTEAQEERKADMELLQGLEEALHCTTCQIAVTQASMADDIQKCSYITSHYPPFFLNNNSRDDNISPTNTHFPSEDPSFWKHISVTQRERYYELVEQALNHMLDETKDINPEVAVLFAHYQIDFHIRQHYLALRGVLTFCRNADDMQQLRHWQWKMHDMDNMKPVHPDHVWPLSCKHVGWPEDKNLEMMHQTLMWKRAWPARRKRVAEVRARWAIIMEERRKQREMLLRKQKATITVRVYCRGELMDVRELKRITHSEPTLRLGRLLQSSGV
;
A
#
# COMPACT_ATOMS: atom_id res chain seq x y z
N MET A 1 -2.18 -24.26 2.82
CA MET A 1 -1.85 -23.02 3.55
C MET A 1 -0.36 -22.72 3.54
N GLN A 2 0.54 -23.69 3.76
CA GLN A 2 2.01 -23.46 3.70
C GLN A 2 2.53 -22.90 2.35
N ASN A 3 1.89 -23.22 1.23
CA ASN A 3 2.37 -22.79 -0.09
C ASN A 3 2.08 -21.31 -0.42
N THR A 4 1.07 -20.72 0.24
CA THR A 4 0.71 -19.30 0.08
C THR A 4 1.59 -18.39 0.94
N GLU A 5 1.92 -18.80 2.17
CA GLU A 5 2.79 -18.05 3.09
C GLU A 5 4.22 -17.92 2.54
N ALA A 6 4.80 -19.03 2.07
CA ALA A 6 6.12 -19.01 1.42
C ALA A 6 6.13 -18.21 0.10
N GLN A 7 4.98 -17.98 -0.52
CA GLN A 7 4.87 -17.16 -1.73
C GLN A 7 4.74 -15.67 -1.38
N GLU A 8 4.07 -15.34 -0.27
CA GLU A 8 3.96 -13.97 0.25
C GLU A 8 5.30 -13.47 0.81
N GLU A 9 6.03 -14.30 1.54
CA GLU A 9 7.37 -14.00 2.05
C GLU A 9 8.36 -13.72 0.90
N ARG A 10 8.38 -14.59 -0.12
CA ARG A 10 9.21 -14.38 -1.33
C ARG A 10 8.84 -13.09 -2.07
N LYS A 11 7.56 -12.72 -2.11
CA LYS A 11 7.13 -11.46 -2.73
C LYS A 11 7.56 -10.26 -1.90
N ALA A 12 7.47 -10.33 -0.57
CA ALA A 12 7.91 -9.28 0.32
C ALA A 12 9.41 -9.01 0.19
N ASP A 13 10.21 -10.07 0.09
CA ASP A 13 11.66 -10.00 -0.13
C ASP A 13 12.02 -9.40 -1.49
N MET A 14 11.36 -9.82 -2.57
CA MET A 14 11.61 -9.27 -3.91
C MET A 14 11.34 -7.76 -3.97
N GLU A 15 10.28 -7.29 -3.32
CA GLU A 15 9.95 -5.86 -3.28
C GLU A 15 10.93 -5.07 -2.38
N LEU A 16 11.42 -5.66 -1.30
CA LEU A 16 12.46 -5.06 -0.45
C LEU A 16 13.80 -4.96 -1.18
N LEU A 17 14.18 -6.00 -1.94
CA LEU A 17 15.35 -5.99 -2.82
C LEU A 17 15.24 -4.94 -3.92
N GLN A 18 14.04 -4.69 -4.45
CA GLN A 18 13.82 -3.60 -5.40
C GLN A 18 14.04 -2.23 -4.73
N GLY A 19 13.49 -2.00 -3.54
CA GLY A 19 13.70 -0.75 -2.79
C GLY A 19 15.18 -0.50 -2.46
N LEU A 20 15.90 -1.58 -2.11
CA LEU A 20 17.35 -1.54 -1.91
C LEU A 20 18.08 -1.14 -3.18
N GLU A 21 17.80 -1.82 -4.31
CA GLU A 21 18.45 -1.54 -5.59
C GLU A 21 18.25 -0.09 -6.04
N GLU A 22 17.02 0.42 -5.89
CA GLU A 22 16.69 1.81 -6.21
C GLU A 22 17.45 2.79 -5.30
N ALA A 23 17.58 2.50 -4.00
CA ALA A 23 18.28 3.36 -3.06
C ALA A 23 19.79 3.40 -3.30
N LEU A 24 20.43 2.25 -3.58
CA LEU A 24 21.87 2.13 -3.81
C LEU A 24 22.34 2.90 -5.06
N HIS A 25 21.44 3.11 -6.03
CA HIS A 25 21.70 3.86 -7.26
C HIS A 25 21.04 5.24 -7.27
N CYS A 26 20.41 5.64 -6.17
CA CYS A 26 19.71 6.92 -6.11
C CYS A 26 20.70 8.09 -5.98
N THR A 27 20.67 8.99 -6.96
CA THR A 27 21.48 10.23 -6.97
C THR A 27 20.63 11.48 -6.74
N THR A 28 19.33 11.32 -6.52
CA THR A 28 18.37 12.44 -6.48
C THR A 28 17.88 12.75 -5.07
N CYS A 29 17.97 11.80 -4.14
CA CYS A 29 17.58 12.00 -2.75
C CYS A 29 18.65 12.82 -2.02
N GLN A 30 18.20 13.85 -1.31
CA GLN A 30 19.03 14.65 -0.42
C GLN A 30 18.35 14.59 0.95
N ILE A 31 18.61 13.50 1.67
CA ILE A 31 18.05 13.29 3.01
C ILE A 31 19.02 13.92 4.01
N ALA A 32 18.60 15.00 4.64
CA ALA A 32 19.34 15.62 5.74
C ALA A 32 18.90 15.01 7.07
N VAL A 33 19.39 13.81 7.40
CA VAL A 33 19.26 13.26 8.76
C VAL A 33 20.33 13.82 9.68
N THR A 34 20.10 13.77 10.99
CA THR A 34 21.03 14.30 12.01
C THR A 34 21.37 13.22 13.04
N GLN A 35 22.45 13.40 13.79
CA GLN A 35 22.75 12.49 14.91
C GLN A 35 21.65 12.51 15.97
N ALA A 36 20.94 13.63 16.13
CA ALA A 36 19.80 13.73 17.02
C ALA A 36 18.62 12.86 16.55
N SER A 37 18.36 12.81 15.24
CA SER A 37 17.31 11.93 14.70
C SER A 37 17.69 10.45 14.84
N MET A 38 18.97 10.12 14.64
CA MET A 38 19.49 8.77 14.91
C MET A 38 19.29 8.37 16.38
N ALA A 39 19.65 9.25 17.31
CA ALA A 39 19.50 8.98 18.75
C ALA A 39 18.03 8.79 19.14
N ASP A 40 17.11 9.60 18.59
CA ASP A 40 15.67 9.48 18.81
C ASP A 40 15.13 8.15 18.23
N ASP A 41 15.53 7.77 17.02
CA ASP A 41 15.12 6.50 16.40
C ASP A 41 15.65 5.28 17.18
N ILE A 42 16.87 5.34 17.71
CA ILE A 42 17.43 4.31 18.60
C ILE A 42 16.64 4.25 19.92
N GLN A 43 16.37 5.41 20.54
CA GLN A 43 15.62 5.48 21.80
C GLN A 43 14.20 4.93 21.67
N LYS A 44 13.55 5.17 20.52
CA LYS A 44 12.22 4.64 20.18
C LYS A 44 12.25 3.18 19.72
N CYS A 45 13.43 2.53 19.74
CA CYS A 45 13.64 1.18 19.23
C CYS A 45 13.20 1.01 17.76
N SER A 46 13.19 2.11 16.99
CA SER A 46 12.86 2.14 15.57
C SER A 46 14.09 1.86 14.70
N TYR A 47 15.30 2.13 15.21
CA TYR A 47 16.57 1.73 14.60
C TYR A 47 17.34 0.82 15.54
N ILE A 48 17.39 -0.48 15.23
CA ILE A 48 18.02 -1.51 16.06
C ILE A 48 19.38 -1.87 15.48
N THR A 49 20.45 -1.44 16.14
CA THR A 49 21.83 -1.62 15.64
C THR A 49 22.32 -3.07 15.66
N SER A 50 21.68 -3.94 16.44
CA SER A 50 22.06 -5.35 16.57
C SER A 50 21.44 -6.28 15.52
N HIS A 51 20.57 -5.76 14.65
CA HIS A 51 19.88 -6.55 13.64
C HIS A 51 19.83 -5.83 12.29
N TYR A 52 19.78 -6.60 11.21
CA TYR A 52 19.64 -6.05 9.87
C TYR A 52 18.44 -6.69 9.14
N PRO A 53 17.55 -5.88 8.53
CA PRO A 53 17.64 -4.43 8.40
C PRO A 53 17.14 -3.72 9.67
N PRO A 54 17.87 -2.68 10.12
CA PRO A 54 17.70 -2.10 11.45
C PRO A 54 16.37 -1.37 11.66
N PHE A 55 15.65 -1.04 10.58
CA PHE A 55 14.36 -0.34 10.62
C PHE A 55 13.10 -1.23 10.46
N PHE A 56 13.25 -2.53 10.21
CA PHE A 56 12.12 -3.39 9.79
C PHE A 56 11.77 -4.48 10.80
N LEU A 57 12.48 -4.52 11.93
CA LEU A 57 12.01 -5.28 13.07
C LEU A 57 10.84 -4.52 13.69
N ASN A 58 9.69 -5.18 13.70
CA ASN A 58 8.42 -4.62 14.14
C ASN A 58 8.39 -4.46 15.67
N ASN A 59 9.15 -3.52 16.22
CA ASN A 59 9.09 -3.19 17.65
C ASN A 59 7.85 -2.36 18.03
N ASN A 60 7.03 -1.98 17.05
CA ASN A 60 5.72 -1.36 17.29
C ASN A 60 4.61 -2.39 17.51
N SER A 61 4.93 -3.62 17.96
CA SER A 61 3.95 -4.41 18.71
C SER A 61 3.72 -3.78 20.09
N ARG A 62 3.09 -2.59 20.12
CA ARG A 62 2.01 -2.46 21.08
C ARG A 62 1.00 -3.49 20.62
N ASP A 63 0.86 -4.54 21.42
CA ASP A 63 0.01 -5.72 21.25
C ASP A 63 -1.46 -5.39 20.86
N ASP A 64 -1.83 -4.12 20.94
CA ASP A 64 -3.16 -3.57 20.73
C ASP A 64 -3.68 -3.66 19.27
N ASN A 65 -2.82 -3.91 18.27
CA ASN A 65 -3.20 -3.96 16.85
C ASN A 65 -3.08 -5.35 16.20
N ILE A 66 -2.74 -6.38 16.96
CA ILE A 66 -2.78 -7.76 16.46
C ILE A 66 -4.25 -8.17 16.46
N SER A 67 -4.78 -8.54 15.29
CA SER A 67 -6.13 -9.13 15.21
C SER A 67 -6.22 -10.27 16.24
N PRO A 68 -7.27 -10.36 17.08
CA PRO A 68 -7.41 -11.44 18.07
C PRO A 68 -7.39 -12.85 17.46
N THR A 69 -7.53 -12.94 16.14
CA THR A 69 -7.47 -14.17 15.34
C THR A 69 -6.10 -14.48 14.76
N ASN A 70 -5.11 -13.60 14.91
CA ASN A 70 -3.75 -13.82 14.44
C ASN A 70 -2.98 -14.64 15.49
N THR A 71 -2.83 -15.93 15.23
CA THR A 71 -2.10 -16.88 16.09
C THR A 71 -0.66 -17.10 15.64
N HIS A 72 -0.16 -16.31 14.67
CA HIS A 72 1.19 -16.47 14.15
C HIS A 72 2.18 -15.66 14.99
N PHE A 73 3.18 -16.34 15.53
CA PHE A 73 4.37 -15.67 16.05
C PHE A 73 5.05 -14.93 14.88
N PRO A 74 5.42 -13.64 15.03
CA PRO A 74 6.20 -12.96 14.02
C PRO A 74 7.48 -13.78 13.77
N SER A 75 7.73 -14.13 12.51
CA SER A 75 8.95 -14.84 12.11
C SER A 75 10.16 -14.09 12.66
N GLU A 76 10.98 -14.79 13.44
CA GLU A 76 12.29 -14.30 13.85
C GLU A 76 13.14 -14.11 12.58
N ASP A 77 13.66 -12.90 12.40
CA ASP A 77 14.54 -12.45 11.32
C ASP A 77 13.94 -12.32 9.89
N PRO A 78 13.43 -11.13 9.53
CA PRO A 78 13.34 -10.69 8.14
C PRO A 78 14.76 -10.49 7.57
N SER A 79 15.46 -11.59 7.31
CA SER A 79 16.85 -11.55 6.88
C SER A 79 16.97 -11.39 5.37
N PHE A 80 16.35 -10.37 4.78
CA PHE A 80 16.56 -10.04 3.35
C PHE A 80 18.05 -9.82 3.02
N TRP A 81 18.89 -9.54 4.03
CA TRP A 81 20.36 -9.54 3.91
C TRP A 81 20.95 -10.88 3.47
N LYS A 82 20.26 -12.00 3.71
CA LYS A 82 20.62 -13.32 3.15
C LYS A 82 20.41 -13.37 1.63
N HIS A 83 19.52 -12.53 1.11
CA HIS A 83 19.14 -12.47 -0.30
C HIS A 83 19.80 -11.30 -1.06
N ILE A 84 20.59 -10.45 -0.39
CA ILE A 84 21.36 -9.40 -1.05
C ILE A 84 22.46 -10.01 -1.94
N SER A 85 22.60 -9.50 -3.15
CA SER A 85 23.72 -9.88 -4.02
C SER A 85 25.04 -9.30 -3.49
N VAL A 86 26.16 -9.92 -3.87
CA VAL A 86 27.50 -9.44 -3.49
C VAL A 86 27.73 -8.02 -3.98
N THR A 87 27.34 -7.71 -5.21
CA THR A 87 27.49 -6.37 -5.81
C THR A 87 26.68 -5.30 -5.07
N GLN A 88 25.45 -5.62 -4.65
CA GLN A 88 24.63 -4.71 -3.84
C GLN A 88 25.27 -4.46 -2.47
N ARG A 89 25.87 -5.50 -1.86
CA ARG A 89 26.57 -5.37 -0.59
C ARG A 89 27.83 -4.52 -0.70
N GLU A 90 28.62 -4.73 -1.74
CA GLU A 90 29.80 -3.90 -2.04
C GLU A 90 29.39 -2.44 -2.21
N ARG A 91 28.34 -2.20 -3.02
CA ARG A 91 27.81 -0.85 -3.24
C ARG A 91 27.31 -0.19 -1.96
N TYR A 92 26.66 -0.94 -1.08
CA TYR A 92 26.24 -0.46 0.23
C TYR A 92 27.44 0.05 1.05
N TYR A 93 28.50 -0.75 1.16
CA TYR A 93 29.69 -0.36 1.93
C TYR A 93 30.45 0.80 1.29
N GLU A 94 30.51 0.90 -0.05
CA GLU A 94 31.06 2.08 -0.73
C GLU A 94 30.31 3.36 -0.34
N LEU A 95 28.98 3.32 -0.24
CA LEU A 95 28.18 4.48 0.16
C LEU A 95 28.40 4.84 1.63
N VAL A 96 28.52 3.85 2.51
CA VAL A 96 28.85 4.05 3.93
C VAL A 96 30.23 4.70 4.06
N GLU A 97 31.22 4.22 3.32
CA GLU A 97 32.57 4.79 3.32
C GLU A 97 32.57 6.24 2.82
N GLN A 98 31.84 6.54 1.74
CA GLN A 98 31.68 7.91 1.25
C GLN A 98 31.03 8.84 2.29
N ALA A 99 29.98 8.38 2.96
CA ALA A 99 29.33 9.14 4.03
C ALA A 99 30.27 9.36 5.23
N LEU A 100 31.01 8.32 5.62
CA LEU A 100 31.98 8.40 6.71
C LEU A 100 33.09 9.41 6.41
N ASN A 101 33.69 9.34 5.22
CA ASN A 101 34.75 10.26 4.81
C ASN A 101 34.26 11.72 4.80
N HIS A 102 33.06 11.96 4.27
CA HIS A 102 32.45 13.29 4.30
C HIS A 102 32.31 13.84 5.72
N MET A 103 31.88 13.02 6.68
CA MET A 103 31.73 13.44 8.07
C MET A 103 33.07 13.69 8.76
N LEU A 104 34.07 12.82 8.52
CA LEU A 104 35.40 13.01 9.08
C LEU A 104 36.08 14.28 8.54
N ASP A 105 35.82 14.65 7.28
CA ASP A 105 36.30 15.89 6.68
C ASP A 105 35.62 17.14 7.27
N GLU A 106 34.30 17.10 7.48
CA GLU A 106 33.52 18.22 8.01
C GLU A 106 33.70 18.43 9.52
N THR A 107 33.90 17.37 10.27
CA THR A 107 33.83 17.38 11.73
C THR A 107 35.00 16.63 12.35
N LYS A 108 36.10 17.37 12.55
CA LYS A 108 37.40 16.86 13.02
C LYS A 108 37.44 16.27 14.44
N ASP A 109 36.35 16.35 15.21
CA ASP A 109 36.32 16.02 16.65
C ASP A 109 35.20 15.02 17.02
N ILE A 110 34.71 14.24 16.06
CA ILE A 110 33.69 13.21 16.32
C ILE A 110 34.36 11.90 16.74
N ASN A 111 33.79 11.24 17.76
CA ASN A 111 34.17 9.88 18.14
C ASN A 111 34.01 8.94 16.93
N PRO A 112 35.06 8.19 16.53
CA PRO A 112 35.02 7.33 15.34
C PRO A 112 33.89 6.30 15.37
N GLU A 113 33.53 5.76 16.54
CA GLU A 113 32.44 4.77 16.65
C GLU A 113 31.09 5.41 16.33
N VAL A 114 30.87 6.65 16.79
CA VAL A 114 29.64 7.42 16.53
C VAL A 114 29.58 7.81 15.05
N ALA A 115 30.71 8.16 14.44
CA ALA A 115 30.79 8.47 13.01
C ALA A 115 30.44 7.25 12.15
N VAL A 116 30.99 6.08 12.47
CA VAL A 116 30.69 4.82 11.76
C VAL A 116 29.21 4.46 11.91
N LEU A 117 28.66 4.53 13.13
CA LEU A 117 27.25 4.25 13.36
C LEU A 117 26.34 5.21 12.59
N PHE A 118 26.68 6.50 12.58
CA PHE A 118 25.89 7.49 11.88
C PHE A 118 25.98 7.34 10.35
N ALA A 119 27.13 6.92 9.81
CA ALA A 119 27.28 6.60 8.39
C ALA A 119 26.34 5.46 7.97
N HIS A 120 26.30 4.38 8.76
CA HIS A 120 25.35 3.29 8.54
C HIS A 120 23.90 3.78 8.61
N TYR A 121 23.56 4.53 9.66
CA TYR A 121 22.22 5.08 9.83
C TYR A 121 21.77 5.92 8.63
N GLN A 122 22.64 6.77 8.07
CA GLN A 122 22.31 7.57 6.88
C GLN A 122 21.90 6.69 5.69
N ILE A 123 22.69 5.67 5.38
CA ILE A 123 22.43 4.78 4.24
C ILE A 123 21.19 3.91 4.52
N ASP A 124 21.08 3.35 5.71
CA ASP A 124 19.93 2.53 6.09
C ASP A 124 18.63 3.34 6.10
N PHE A 125 18.66 4.58 6.57
CA PHE A 125 17.50 5.47 6.56
C PHE A 125 17.09 5.80 5.12
N HIS A 126 18.07 6.04 4.24
CA HIS A 126 17.81 6.26 2.82
C HIS A 126 17.14 5.06 2.15
N ILE A 127 17.65 3.84 2.42
CA ILE A 127 17.05 2.59 1.94
C ILE A 127 15.61 2.46 2.46
N ARG A 128 15.38 2.72 3.75
CA ARG A 128 14.04 2.72 4.34
C ARG A 128 13.10 3.68 3.62
N GLN A 129 13.55 4.89 3.29
CA GLN A 129 12.71 5.86 2.58
C GLN A 129 12.29 5.37 1.19
N HIS A 130 13.18 4.72 0.45
CA HIS A 130 12.84 4.11 -0.85
C HIS A 130 11.83 2.96 -0.71
N TYR A 131 12.03 2.11 0.28
CA TYR A 131 11.08 1.05 0.59
C TYR A 131 9.69 1.61 0.96
N LEU A 132 9.65 2.63 1.82
CA LEU A 132 8.39 3.27 2.22
C LEU A 132 7.75 4.10 1.11
N ALA A 133 8.50 4.60 0.13
CA ALA A 133 7.90 5.32 -1.01
C ALA A 133 6.93 4.44 -1.83
N LEU A 134 7.12 3.12 -1.81
CA LEU A 134 6.27 2.15 -2.50
C LEU A 134 5.15 1.57 -1.62
N ARG A 135 5.28 1.65 -0.29
CA ARG A 135 4.38 0.98 0.67
C ARG A 135 3.71 1.91 1.69
N GLY A 136 4.19 3.13 1.79
CA GLY A 136 3.71 4.13 2.72
C GLY A 136 2.28 4.57 2.39
N VAL A 137 1.63 5.20 3.36
CA VAL A 137 0.24 5.65 3.27
C VAL A 137 -0.01 6.60 2.07
N LEU A 138 1.02 7.31 1.61
CA LEU A 138 0.92 8.20 0.44
C LEU A 138 0.67 7.45 -0.88
N THR A 139 0.93 6.14 -0.92
CA THR A 139 0.63 5.33 -2.12
C THR A 139 -0.86 5.25 -2.41
N PHE A 140 -1.72 5.43 -1.40
CA PHE A 140 -3.18 5.49 -1.56
C PHE A 140 -3.66 6.85 -2.09
N CYS A 141 -2.87 7.91 -1.99
CA CYS A 141 -3.23 9.22 -2.50
C CYS A 141 -3.18 9.24 -4.03
N ARG A 142 -4.34 9.44 -4.68
CA ARG A 142 -4.47 9.48 -6.15
C ARG A 142 -4.09 10.84 -6.71
N ASN A 143 -4.15 11.90 -5.90
CA ASN A 143 -3.83 13.27 -6.28
C ASN A 143 -3.38 14.10 -5.05
N ALA A 144 -3.03 15.36 -5.30
CA ALA A 144 -2.57 16.26 -4.25
C ALA A 144 -3.68 16.61 -3.23
N ASP A 145 -4.94 16.52 -3.64
CA ASP A 145 -6.10 16.74 -2.76
C ASP A 145 -6.24 15.60 -1.73
N ASP A 146 -6.16 14.33 -2.17
CA ASP A 146 -6.12 13.17 -1.28
C ASP A 146 -4.96 13.27 -0.26
N MET A 147 -3.79 13.78 -0.69
CA MET A 147 -2.64 14.02 0.20
C MET A 147 -2.93 15.11 1.25
N GLN A 148 -3.58 16.21 0.85
CA GLN A 148 -3.97 17.28 1.77
C GLN A 148 -5.01 16.79 2.78
N GLN A 149 -5.99 16.02 2.33
CA GLN A 149 -6.99 15.40 3.21
C GLN A 149 -6.35 14.44 4.20
N LEU A 150 -5.43 13.59 3.75
CA LEU A 150 -4.68 12.68 4.63
C LEU A 150 -3.88 13.45 5.69
N ARG A 151 -3.17 14.50 5.28
CA ARG A 151 -2.42 15.36 6.21
C ARG A 151 -3.34 16.01 7.24
N HIS A 152 -4.46 16.55 6.79
CA HIS A 152 -5.45 17.14 7.68
C HIS A 152 -5.99 16.13 8.68
N TRP A 153 -6.29 14.90 8.23
CA TRP A 153 -6.73 13.82 9.09
C TRP A 153 -5.67 13.42 10.13
N GLN A 154 -4.39 13.32 9.75
CA GLN A 154 -3.32 13.01 10.70
C GLN A 154 -3.16 14.08 11.78
N TRP A 155 -3.26 15.37 11.43
CA TRP A 155 -3.27 16.45 12.43
C TRP A 155 -4.46 16.34 13.37
N LYS A 156 -5.65 16.06 12.83
CA LYS A 156 -6.84 15.86 13.65
C LYS A 156 -6.66 14.71 14.66
N MET A 157 -6.08 13.59 14.24
CA MET A 157 -5.80 12.46 15.14
C MET A 157 -4.75 12.83 16.19
N HIS A 158 -3.63 13.42 15.76
CA HIS A 158 -2.59 13.89 16.66
C HIS A 158 -3.13 14.85 17.72
N ASP A 159 -3.98 15.78 17.33
CA ASP A 159 -4.54 16.71 18.29
C ASP A 159 -5.54 16.00 19.22
N MET A 160 -6.36 15.07 18.73
CA MET A 160 -7.22 14.25 19.60
C MET A 160 -6.42 13.46 20.64
N ASP A 161 -5.29 12.87 20.26
CA ASP A 161 -4.44 12.08 21.15
C ASP A 161 -3.70 12.96 22.19
N ASN A 162 -3.42 14.23 21.85
CA ASN A 162 -2.72 15.18 22.69
C ASN A 162 -3.63 16.17 23.45
N MET A 163 -4.96 16.11 23.24
CA MET A 163 -5.91 16.91 23.99
C MET A 163 -6.11 16.35 25.40
N LYS A 164 -5.69 17.13 26.41
CA LYS A 164 -6.36 17.11 27.73
C LYS A 164 -7.85 17.48 27.50
N PRO A 165 -8.80 16.99 28.30
CA PRO A 165 -10.22 17.21 28.02
C PRO A 165 -10.53 18.71 28.01
N VAL A 166 -10.73 19.29 26.83
CA VAL A 166 -11.11 20.70 26.67
C VAL A 166 -12.55 20.78 26.19
N HIS A 167 -13.25 21.70 26.84
CA HIS A 167 -14.68 22.03 26.77
C HIS A 167 -15.32 21.96 25.37
N PRO A 168 -16.63 21.66 25.26
CA PRO A 168 -17.34 21.38 24.00
C PRO A 168 -17.44 22.52 22.98
N ASP A 169 -16.94 23.71 23.29
CA ASP A 169 -17.18 24.93 22.50
C ASP A 169 -16.01 25.33 21.58
N HIS A 170 -14.95 24.53 21.48
CA HIS A 170 -13.86 24.80 20.55
C HIS A 170 -14.14 24.21 19.17
N VAL A 171 -14.83 25.01 18.35
CA VAL A 171 -14.86 24.83 16.89
C VAL A 171 -13.42 24.93 16.38
N TRP A 172 -12.91 23.83 15.83
CA TRP A 172 -11.61 23.79 15.15
C TRP A 172 -11.52 24.95 14.15
N PRO A 173 -10.54 25.86 14.28
CA PRO A 173 -10.34 26.89 13.29
C PRO A 173 -10.04 26.22 11.96
N LEU A 174 -10.93 26.35 10.98
CA LEU A 174 -10.74 25.92 9.58
C LEU A 174 -9.52 26.57 8.88
N SER A 175 -8.65 27.26 9.62
CA SER A 175 -7.56 28.10 9.11
C SER A 175 -6.17 27.76 9.67
N CYS A 176 -6.00 26.73 10.51
CA CYS A 176 -4.66 26.24 10.84
C CYS A 176 -4.06 25.52 9.61
N LYS A 177 -3.31 26.29 8.80
CA LYS A 177 -2.54 25.77 7.67
C LYS A 177 -1.36 24.96 8.20
N HIS A 178 -1.61 23.71 8.61
CA HIS A 178 -0.53 22.79 8.93
C HIS A 178 0.22 22.42 7.64
N VAL A 179 1.35 23.11 7.40
CA VAL A 179 2.16 22.92 6.19
C VAL A 179 3.02 21.65 6.27
N GLY A 180 3.31 21.18 7.49
CA GLY A 180 4.08 19.96 7.77
C GLY A 180 3.22 18.77 8.22
N TRP A 181 3.87 17.65 8.49
CA TRP A 181 3.28 16.45 9.08
C TRP A 181 3.38 16.49 10.61
N PRO A 182 2.43 15.91 11.36
CA PRO A 182 2.50 15.86 12.82
C PRO A 182 3.71 15.03 13.27
N GLU A 183 4.42 15.50 14.31
CA GLU A 183 5.56 14.80 14.93
C GLU A 183 6.68 14.31 13.99
N ASP A 184 6.79 14.86 12.78
CA ASP A 184 7.74 14.44 11.73
C ASP A 184 9.16 15.00 11.98
N LYS A 185 9.70 14.76 13.18
CA LYS A 185 11.01 15.25 13.63
C LYS A 185 12.17 14.72 12.78
N ASN A 186 12.04 13.48 12.30
CA ASN A 186 13.02 12.82 11.43
C ASN A 186 12.76 13.10 9.93
N LEU A 187 11.78 13.95 9.59
CA LEU A 187 11.41 14.32 8.23
C LEU A 187 11.02 13.12 7.34
N GLU A 188 10.66 11.98 7.92
CA GLU A 188 10.27 10.77 7.19
C GLU A 188 9.06 11.04 6.28
N MET A 189 7.98 11.60 6.83
CA MET A 189 6.77 11.88 6.05
C MET A 189 6.99 12.99 5.04
N MET A 190 7.81 13.98 5.37
CA MET A 190 8.27 14.99 4.42
C MET A 190 9.03 14.35 3.25
N HIS A 191 9.94 13.42 3.52
CA HIS A 191 10.72 12.76 2.47
C HIS A 191 9.86 11.88 1.58
N GLN A 192 8.94 11.10 2.16
CA GLN A 192 7.95 10.34 1.40
C GLN A 192 7.08 11.26 0.53
N THR A 193 6.73 12.45 1.02
CA THR A 193 5.98 13.45 0.24
C THR A 193 6.77 13.94 -0.97
N LEU A 194 8.07 14.20 -0.81
CA LEU A 194 8.94 14.60 -1.91
C LEU A 194 9.07 13.49 -2.96
N MET A 195 9.29 12.25 -2.53
CA MET A 195 9.32 11.10 -3.45
C MET A 195 7.98 10.91 -4.17
N TRP A 196 6.86 11.03 -3.46
CA TRP A 196 5.53 10.96 -4.04
C TRP A 196 5.33 12.04 -5.13
N LYS A 197 5.75 13.28 -4.85
CA LYS A 197 5.68 14.40 -5.79
C LYS A 197 6.57 14.18 -7.02
N ARG A 198 7.79 13.65 -6.85
CA ARG A 198 8.68 13.30 -7.96
C ARG A 198 8.07 12.21 -8.86
N ALA A 199 7.42 11.21 -8.26
CA ALA A 199 6.73 10.15 -8.99
C ALA A 199 5.37 10.57 -9.59
N TRP A 200 4.90 11.78 -9.33
CA TRP A 200 3.57 12.26 -9.72
C TRP A 200 3.28 12.16 -11.24
N PRO A 201 4.19 12.56 -12.15
CA PRO A 201 3.93 12.44 -13.59
C PRO A 201 3.71 11.00 -14.03
N ALA A 202 4.52 10.07 -13.53
CA ALA A 202 4.39 8.64 -13.82
C ALA A 202 3.07 8.06 -13.26
N ARG A 203 2.68 8.47 -12.03
CA ARG A 203 1.39 8.09 -11.43
C ARG A 203 0.22 8.59 -12.27
N ARG A 204 0.23 9.85 -12.72
CA ARG A 204 -0.80 10.40 -13.61
C ARG A 204 -0.93 9.62 -14.91
N LYS A 205 0.19 9.26 -15.54
CA LYS A 205 0.20 8.44 -16.76
C LYS A 205 -0.46 7.08 -16.51
N ARG A 206 -0.08 6.38 -15.43
CA ARG A 206 -0.70 5.10 -15.05
C ARG A 206 -2.20 5.22 -14.80
N VAL A 207 -2.63 6.25 -14.08
CA VAL A 207 -4.07 6.50 -13.84
C VAL A 207 -4.82 6.74 -15.14
N ALA A 208 -4.25 7.49 -16.08
CA ALA A 208 -4.85 7.71 -17.39
C ALA A 208 -4.96 6.40 -18.21
N GLU A 209 -3.90 5.57 -18.22
CA GLU A 209 -3.90 4.26 -18.88
C GLU A 209 -4.96 3.32 -18.29
N VAL A 210 -5.05 3.24 -16.95
CA VAL A 210 -6.04 2.42 -16.26
C VAL A 210 -7.46 2.91 -16.55
N ARG A 211 -7.69 4.24 -16.57
CA ARG A 211 -9.00 4.81 -16.94
C ARG A 211 -9.37 4.47 -18.38
N ALA A 212 -8.43 4.50 -19.32
CA ALA A 212 -8.66 4.12 -20.70
C ALA A 212 -9.02 2.62 -20.82
N ARG A 213 -8.28 1.75 -20.14
CA ARG A 213 -8.60 0.30 -20.07
C ARG A 213 -9.97 0.05 -19.46
N TRP A 214 -10.30 0.76 -18.39
CA TRP A 214 -11.60 0.65 -17.74
C TRP A 214 -12.75 1.09 -18.65
N ALA A 215 -12.57 2.17 -19.43
CA ALA A 215 -13.56 2.61 -20.41
C ALA A 215 -13.84 1.54 -21.48
N ILE A 216 -12.80 0.86 -21.96
CA ILE A 216 -12.94 -0.27 -22.90
C ILE A 216 -13.74 -1.41 -22.26
N ILE A 217 -13.42 -1.80 -21.03
CA ILE A 217 -14.15 -2.85 -20.30
C ILE A 217 -15.62 -2.46 -20.11
N MET A 218 -15.88 -1.21 -19.75
CA MET A 218 -17.25 -0.72 -19.53
C MET A 218 -18.07 -0.72 -20.82
N GLU A 219 -17.47 -0.33 -21.94
CA GLU A 219 -18.11 -0.34 -23.26
C GLU A 219 -18.40 -1.78 -23.72
N GLU A 220 -17.46 -2.71 -23.52
CA GLU A 220 -17.69 -4.12 -23.82
C GLU A 220 -18.80 -4.71 -22.96
N ARG A 221 -18.81 -4.41 -21.65
CA ARG A 221 -19.91 -4.80 -20.74
C ARG A 221 -21.25 -4.19 -21.13
N ARG A 222 -21.26 -2.99 -21.73
CA ARG A 222 -22.49 -2.36 -22.25
C ARG A 222 -23.01 -3.15 -23.45
N LYS A 223 -22.16 -3.47 -24.43
CA LYS A 223 -22.51 -4.29 -25.60
C LYS A 223 -23.01 -5.68 -25.22
N GLN A 224 -22.35 -6.32 -24.25
CA GLN A 224 -22.79 -7.63 -23.73
C GLN A 224 -24.19 -7.58 -23.15
N ARG A 225 -24.51 -6.53 -22.35
CA ARG A 225 -25.87 -6.32 -21.83
C ARG A 225 -26.90 -6.11 -22.94
N GLU A 226 -26.57 -5.33 -23.97
CA GLU A 226 -27.46 -5.13 -25.12
C GLU A 226 -27.70 -6.41 -25.92
N MET A 227 -26.65 -7.21 -26.13
CA MET A 227 -26.78 -8.52 -26.78
C MET A 227 -27.67 -9.47 -25.97
N LEU A 228 -27.53 -9.49 -24.64
CA LEU A 228 -28.40 -10.30 -23.78
C LEU A 228 -29.86 -9.84 -23.91
N LEU A 229 -30.14 -8.54 -23.89
CA LEU A 229 -31.48 -8.00 -24.09
C LEU A 229 -32.04 -8.35 -25.47
N ARG A 230 -31.23 -8.29 -26.53
CA ARG A 230 -31.64 -8.73 -27.88
C ARG A 230 -31.94 -10.23 -27.93
N LYS A 231 -31.11 -11.06 -27.30
CA LYS A 231 -31.33 -12.51 -27.20
C LYS A 231 -32.59 -12.87 -26.40
N GLN A 232 -32.89 -12.12 -25.34
CA GLN A 232 -34.13 -12.27 -24.56
C GLN A 232 -35.38 -11.83 -25.36
N LYS A 233 -35.23 -10.81 -26.22
CA LYS A 233 -36.30 -10.33 -27.11
C LYS A 233 -36.44 -11.14 -28.41
N ALA A 234 -35.51 -12.05 -28.70
CA ALA A 234 -35.53 -12.82 -29.94
C ALA A 234 -36.73 -13.78 -29.97
N THR A 235 -37.54 -13.65 -31.03
CA THR A 235 -38.63 -14.57 -31.35
C THR A 235 -38.10 -15.71 -32.22
N ILE A 236 -38.60 -16.92 -31.99
CA ILE A 236 -38.34 -18.11 -32.79
C ILE A 236 -39.59 -18.37 -33.62
N THR A 237 -39.46 -18.37 -34.94
CA THR A 237 -40.54 -18.75 -35.85
C THR A 237 -40.53 -20.26 -36.04
N VAL A 238 -41.59 -20.93 -35.63
CA VAL A 238 -41.75 -22.39 -35.75
C VAL A 238 -42.76 -22.68 -36.85
N ARG A 239 -42.33 -23.46 -37.85
CA ARG A 239 -43.20 -23.97 -38.93
C ARG A 239 -43.59 -25.41 -38.61
N VAL A 240 -44.88 -25.68 -38.51
CA VAL A 240 -45.40 -27.02 -38.21
C VAL A 240 -45.87 -27.66 -39.51
N TYR A 241 -45.32 -28.82 -39.84
CA TYR A 241 -45.70 -29.61 -41.00
C TYR A 241 -46.37 -30.90 -40.57
N CYS A 242 -47.41 -31.32 -41.27
CA CYS A 242 -48.04 -32.62 -41.07
C CYS A 242 -48.22 -33.29 -42.43
N ARG A 243 -47.70 -34.52 -42.59
CA ARG A 243 -47.75 -35.28 -43.85
C ARG A 243 -47.18 -34.53 -45.08
N GLY A 244 -46.20 -33.65 -44.87
CA GLY A 244 -45.53 -32.91 -45.95
C GLY A 244 -46.16 -31.56 -46.29
N GLU A 245 -47.34 -31.24 -45.74
CA GLU A 245 -48.00 -29.94 -45.94
C GLU A 245 -47.73 -29.00 -44.76
N LEU A 246 -47.50 -27.72 -45.05
CA LEU A 246 -47.29 -26.69 -44.04
C LEU A 246 -48.65 -26.32 -43.41
N MET A 247 -48.79 -26.59 -42.13
CA MET A 247 -50.05 -26.42 -41.40
C MET A 247 -50.13 -25.08 -40.66
N ASP A 248 -49.02 -24.62 -40.09
CA ASP A 248 -49.02 -23.44 -39.22
C ASP A 248 -47.63 -22.80 -39.12
N VAL A 249 -47.59 -21.49 -38.88
CA VAL A 249 -46.37 -20.72 -38.61
C VAL A 249 -46.61 -19.84 -37.39
N ARG A 250 -45.90 -20.12 -36.28
CA ARG A 250 -46.04 -19.37 -35.02
C ARG A 250 -44.75 -18.68 -34.65
N GLU A 251 -44.85 -17.46 -34.13
CA GLU A 251 -43.73 -16.78 -33.48
C GLU A 251 -43.80 -16.97 -31.97
N LEU A 252 -42.79 -17.63 -31.41
CA LEU A 252 -42.67 -17.85 -29.97
C LEU A 252 -41.58 -16.94 -29.41
N LYS A 253 -41.88 -16.16 -28.38
CA LYS A 253 -40.84 -15.43 -27.63
C LYS A 253 -39.97 -16.43 -26.88
N ARG A 254 -38.64 -16.30 -26.98
CA ARG A 254 -37.71 -17.15 -26.22
C ARG A 254 -37.81 -16.79 -24.74
N ILE A 255 -38.52 -17.62 -23.96
CA ILE A 255 -38.50 -17.53 -22.49
C ILE A 255 -37.18 -18.14 -22.03
N THR A 256 -36.20 -17.30 -21.67
CA THR A 256 -35.04 -17.79 -20.92
C THR A 256 -35.52 -18.18 -19.53
N HIS A 257 -35.49 -19.47 -19.19
CA HIS A 257 -35.65 -19.93 -17.82
C HIS A 257 -34.65 -19.18 -16.94
N SER A 258 -35.14 -18.29 -16.06
CA SER A 258 -34.37 -17.81 -14.91
C SER A 258 -34.03 -19.03 -14.04
N GLU A 259 -32.83 -19.03 -13.48
CA GLU A 259 -32.34 -20.05 -12.55
C GLU A 259 -33.41 -20.51 -11.54
N PRO A 260 -33.38 -21.78 -11.11
CA PRO A 260 -34.35 -22.30 -10.16
C PRO A 260 -34.21 -21.53 -8.85
N THR A 261 -35.19 -20.67 -8.57
CA THR A 261 -35.37 -20.07 -7.26
C THR A 261 -35.47 -21.22 -6.26
N LEU A 262 -34.44 -21.41 -5.43
CA LEU A 262 -34.51 -22.29 -4.28
C LEU A 262 -35.72 -21.87 -3.47
N ARG A 263 -36.79 -22.66 -3.55
CA ARG A 263 -37.99 -22.48 -2.75
C ARG A 263 -37.59 -22.65 -1.30
N LEU A 264 -37.65 -21.57 -0.53
CA LEU A 264 -37.64 -21.62 0.92
C LEU A 264 -38.81 -22.53 1.33
N GLY A 265 -38.48 -23.70 1.90
CA GLY A 265 -39.43 -24.72 2.30
C GLY A 265 -40.47 -24.14 3.24
N ARG A 266 -41.75 -24.39 2.92
CA ARG A 266 -42.88 -24.21 3.82
C ARG A 266 -42.60 -24.98 5.11
N LEU A 267 -42.45 -24.26 6.22
CA LEU A 267 -42.74 -24.80 7.54
C LEU A 267 -44.21 -25.23 7.54
N LEU A 268 -44.42 -26.54 7.60
CA LEU A 268 -45.71 -27.15 7.88
C LEU A 268 -46.18 -26.66 9.24
N GLN A 269 -47.24 -25.86 9.26
CA GLN A 269 -48.17 -25.83 10.38
C GLN A 269 -48.88 -27.19 10.41
N SER A 270 -48.67 -27.97 11.47
CA SER A 270 -49.62 -28.98 11.91
C SER A 270 -50.12 -28.58 13.29
N SER A 271 -51.35 -28.09 13.34
CA SER A 271 -52.14 -27.96 14.56
C SER A 271 -53.18 -29.09 14.59
N GLY A 272 -53.41 -29.65 15.78
CA GLY A 272 -54.49 -30.57 16.15
C GLY A 272 -54.07 -32.04 16.04
N VAL A 273 -54.22 -32.87 17.08
CA VAL A 273 -55.25 -32.98 18.11
C VAL A 273 -54.65 -33.45 19.43
#